data_AF-A0A376TKS3-F1
#
_entry.id   AF-A0A376TKS3-F1
#
_cell.length_a   1.000
_cell.length_b   1.000
_cell.length_c   1.000
_cell.angle_alpha   90.00
_cell.angle_beta   90.00
_cell.angle_gamma   90.00
#
_symmetry.space_group_name_H-M   'P 1'
#
loop_
_entity.id
_entity.type
_entity.pdbx_description
1 polymer ?
#
loop_
_entity_poly.entity_id
_entity_poly.type
_entity_poly.pdbx_seq_one_letter_code
_entity_poly.pdbx_strand_id
1 'polypeptide(L)'
;MHWSWLIAHEIVQAKNVPAMEGVDIEWVHPTEQASLEAAQAMVTAYGMNNLNVAPALSSNHTRGTAINMNISWSGTLTIAGSNGQDVAINTLPQTGMNAQLQAVSLGYGVRKFVGGNTDIPHWSIDGH
;
A
#
# COMPACT_ATOMS: atom_id res chain seq x y z
N MET A 1 -8.85 -6.08 7.43
CA MET A 1 -7.43 -6.41 7.17
C MET A 1 -6.61 -6.49 8.45
N HIS A 2 -6.36 -5.39 9.17
CA HIS A 2 -5.56 -5.42 10.42
C HIS A 2 -6.08 -6.40 11.47
N TRP A 3 -7.33 -6.22 11.92
CA TRP A 3 -7.92 -7.03 12.98
C TRP A 3 -8.13 -8.48 12.59
N SER A 4 -8.59 -8.76 11.37
CA SER A 4 -8.68 -10.12 10.85
C SER A 4 -7.34 -10.85 10.87
N TRP A 5 -6.24 -10.15 10.57
CA TRP A 5 -4.90 -10.77 10.65
C TRP A 5 -4.52 -11.08 12.10
N LEU A 6 -4.73 -10.14 13.04
CA LEU A 6 -4.44 -10.35 14.46
C LEU A 6 -5.28 -11.47 15.09
N ILE A 7 -6.56 -11.57 14.73
CA ILE A 7 -7.43 -12.66 15.21
C ILE A 7 -6.96 -14.00 14.64
N ALA A 8 -6.72 -14.08 13.32
CA ALA A 8 -6.29 -15.31 12.65
C ALA A 8 -4.95 -15.86 13.19
N HIS A 9 -4.10 -14.99 13.73
CA HIS A 9 -2.83 -15.37 14.37
C HIS A 9 -2.95 -15.48 15.90
N GLU A 10 -4.16 -15.46 16.44
CA GLU A 10 -4.47 -15.59 17.87
C GLU A 10 -3.77 -14.53 18.76
N ILE A 11 -3.36 -13.41 18.18
CA ILE A 11 -2.71 -12.30 18.91
C ILE A 11 -3.75 -11.47 19.67
N VAL A 12 -4.96 -11.35 19.11
CA VAL A 12 -6.09 -10.62 19.71
C VAL A 12 -7.36 -11.47 19.62
N GLN A 13 -8.11 -11.56 20.72
CA GLN A 13 -9.43 -12.17 20.71
C GLN A 13 -10.44 -11.25 20.00
N ALA A 14 -11.36 -11.82 19.22
CA ALA A 14 -12.34 -11.06 18.44
C ALA A 14 -13.15 -10.04 19.27
N LYS A 15 -13.55 -10.39 20.50
CA LYS A 15 -14.27 -9.50 21.42
C LYS A 15 -13.48 -8.27 21.88
N ASN A 16 -12.16 -8.27 21.70
CA ASN A 16 -11.28 -7.17 22.07
C ASN A 16 -11.02 -6.23 20.88
N VAL A 17 -11.57 -6.52 19.69
CA VAL A 17 -11.46 -5.61 18.55
C VAL A 17 -12.35 -4.38 18.81
N PRO A 18 -11.80 -3.16 18.77
CA PRO A 18 -12.59 -1.95 18.90
C PRO A 18 -13.62 -1.81 17.77
N ALA A 19 -14.82 -1.36 18.11
CA ALA A 19 -15.79 -0.95 17.10
C ALA A 19 -15.27 0.25 16.29
N MET A 20 -15.61 0.30 15.01
CA MET A 20 -15.21 1.38 14.10
C MET A 20 -16.45 1.97 13.44
N GLU A 21 -16.67 3.26 13.63
CA GLU A 21 -17.80 3.97 13.02
C GLU A 21 -17.73 3.88 11.49
N GLY A 22 -18.88 3.63 10.85
CA GLY A 22 -18.99 3.47 9.40
C GLY A 22 -18.49 2.13 8.86
N VAL A 23 -18.04 1.21 9.72
CA VAL A 23 -17.58 -0.12 9.34
C VAL A 23 -18.35 -1.17 10.14
N ASP A 24 -19.38 -1.74 9.51
CA ASP A 24 -20.19 -2.79 10.11
C ASP A 24 -19.54 -4.16 9.85
N ILE A 25 -18.76 -4.64 10.83
CA ILE A 25 -18.13 -5.96 10.80
C ILE A 25 -18.50 -6.71 12.08
N GLU A 26 -19.13 -7.86 11.92
CA GLU A 26 -19.35 -8.84 12.99
C GLU A 26 -18.02 -9.57 13.26
N TRP A 27 -17.28 -9.14 14.28
CA TRP A 27 -16.06 -9.83 14.70
C TRP A 27 -16.36 -11.04 15.59
N VAL A 28 -17.40 -10.97 16.42
CA VAL A 28 -17.71 -11.98 17.43
C VAL A 28 -18.79 -12.93 16.92
N HIS A 29 -18.37 -14.12 16.52
CA HIS A 29 -19.28 -15.18 16.12
C HIS A 29 -19.73 -16.02 17.33
N PRO A 30 -20.72 -16.94 17.19
CA PRO A 30 -21.25 -17.72 18.32
C PRO A 30 -20.21 -18.49 19.14
N THR A 31 -19.05 -18.80 18.57
CA THR A 31 -17.92 -19.40 19.27
C THR A 31 -16.61 -18.66 18.93
N GLU A 32 -15.62 -18.77 19.82
CA GLU A 32 -14.28 -18.24 19.54
C GLU A 32 -13.67 -18.89 18.29
N GLN A 33 -13.88 -20.19 18.10
CA GLN A 33 -13.46 -20.94 16.91
C GLN A 33 -14.10 -20.39 15.63
N ALA A 34 -15.40 -20.11 15.63
CA ALA A 34 -16.06 -19.53 14.46
C ALA A 34 -15.52 -18.12 14.13
N SER A 35 -15.12 -17.35 15.16
CA SER A 35 -14.51 -16.04 14.96
C SER A 35 -13.11 -16.15 14.34
N LEU A 36 -12.33 -17.14 14.77
CA LEU A 36 -11.02 -17.45 14.20
C LEU A 36 -11.14 -17.87 12.72
N GLU A 37 -12.08 -18.76 12.40
CA GLU A 37 -12.34 -19.24 11.03
C GLU A 37 -12.77 -18.11 10.10
N ALA A 38 -13.66 -17.22 10.55
CA ALA A 38 -14.07 -16.05 9.78
C ALA A 38 -12.90 -15.09 9.52
N ALA A 39 -12.07 -14.85 10.53
CA ALA A 39 -10.86 -14.03 10.39
C ALA A 39 -9.86 -14.66 9.40
N GLN A 40 -9.65 -15.98 9.45
CA GLN A 40 -8.80 -16.72 8.52
C GLN A 40 -9.33 -16.66 7.08
N ALA A 41 -10.66 -16.70 6.90
CA ALA A 41 -11.28 -16.53 5.60
C ALA A 41 -10.99 -15.13 5.02
N MET A 42 -11.04 -14.07 5.84
CA MET A 42 -10.63 -12.72 5.43
C MET A 42 -9.14 -12.63 5.10
N VAL A 43 -8.26 -13.23 5.92
CA VAL A 43 -6.81 -13.31 5.64
C VAL A 43 -6.56 -13.93 4.27
N THR A 44 -7.29 -15.02 3.96
CA THR A 44 -7.17 -15.72 2.70
C THR A 44 -7.69 -14.89 1.53
N ALA A 45 -8.91 -14.34 1.65
CA ALA A 45 -9.56 -13.56 0.60
C ALA A 45 -8.75 -12.31 0.21
N TYR A 46 -8.10 -11.65 1.17
CA TYR A 46 -7.25 -10.48 0.92
C TYR A 46 -5.78 -10.82 0.62
N GLY A 47 -5.42 -12.11 0.50
CA GLY A 47 -4.05 -12.52 0.18
C GLY A 47 -3.02 -12.21 1.27
N MET A 48 -3.44 -12.10 2.53
CA MET A 48 -2.59 -11.72 3.66
C MET A 48 -1.83 -12.89 4.30
N ASN A 49 -1.96 -14.11 3.76
CA ASN A 49 -1.37 -15.33 4.31
C ASN A 49 0.16 -15.27 4.48
N ASN A 50 0.85 -14.51 3.62
CA ASN A 50 2.31 -14.43 3.61
C ASN A 50 2.86 -13.17 4.29
N LEU A 51 2.00 -12.40 4.99
CA LEU A 51 2.44 -11.21 5.72
C LEU A 51 3.08 -11.63 7.05
N ASN A 52 4.25 -11.06 7.34
CA ASN A 52 4.94 -11.25 8.63
C ASN A 52 4.44 -10.30 9.72
N VAL A 53 3.66 -9.28 9.36
CA VAL A 53 3.11 -8.27 10.26
C VAL A 53 1.69 -7.91 9.82
N ALA A 54 0.85 -7.52 10.78
CA ALA A 54 -0.50 -7.04 10.48
C ALA A 54 -0.45 -5.80 9.56
N PRO A 55 -1.37 -5.68 8.60
CA PRO A 55 -1.54 -4.45 7.82
C PRO A 55 -1.67 -3.22 8.73
N ALA A 56 -0.97 -2.13 8.42
CA ALA A 56 -0.96 -0.94 9.27
C ALA A 56 -2.34 -0.25 9.32
N LEU A 57 -2.73 0.22 10.51
CA LEU A 57 -3.94 1.05 10.69
C LEU A 57 -3.77 2.48 10.19
N SER A 58 -2.53 2.98 10.18
CA SER A 58 -2.18 4.29 9.66
C SER A 58 -0.96 4.17 8.76
N SER A 59 -1.15 4.51 7.49
CA SER A 59 -0.15 4.53 6.43
C SER A 59 -0.51 5.63 5.43
N ASN A 60 0.41 5.96 4.51
CA ASN A 60 0.10 6.90 3.44
C ASN A 60 -1.08 6.42 2.55
N HIS A 61 -1.24 5.12 2.33
CA HIS A 61 -2.39 4.58 1.59
C HIS A 61 -3.71 4.83 2.32
N THR A 62 -3.77 4.61 3.64
CA THR A 62 -4.99 4.88 4.43
C THR A 62 -5.33 6.37 4.53
N ARG A 63 -4.34 7.25 4.39
CA ARG A 63 -4.51 8.71 4.40
C ARG A 63 -4.80 9.30 3.02
N GLY A 64 -4.77 8.49 1.95
CA GLY A 64 -4.92 8.98 0.58
C GLY A 64 -3.71 9.79 0.08
N THR A 65 -2.53 9.60 0.67
CA THR A 65 -1.29 10.31 0.35
C THR A 65 -0.21 9.40 -0.27
N ALA A 66 -0.58 8.18 -0.65
CA ALA A 66 0.22 7.27 -1.47
C ALA A 66 -0.62 6.64 -2.60
N ILE A 67 0.08 6.21 -3.63
CA ILE A 67 -0.45 5.42 -4.74
C ILE A 67 0.59 4.38 -5.17
N ASN A 68 0.12 3.19 -5.50
CA ASN A 68 0.96 2.15 -6.09
C ASN A 68 0.76 2.16 -7.61
N MET A 69 1.85 2.43 -8.34
CA MET A 69 1.86 2.50 -9.80
C MET A 69 2.97 1.62 -10.35
N ASN A 70 2.61 0.59 -11.11
CA ASN A 70 3.57 -0.16 -11.91
C ASN A 70 3.75 0.56 -13.26
N ILE A 71 4.89 1.22 -13.44
CA ILE A 71 5.17 2.10 -14.58
C ILE A 71 6.23 1.44 -15.47
N SER A 72 5.96 1.42 -16.78
CA SER A 72 6.93 1.08 -17.82
C SER A 72 6.67 1.89 -19.09
N TRP A 73 7.72 2.10 -19.88
CA TRP A 73 7.62 2.71 -21.22
C TRP A 73 8.74 2.19 -22.12
N SER A 74 8.77 2.65 -23.36
CA SER A 74 9.87 2.41 -24.30
C SER A 74 10.33 3.72 -24.95
N GLY A 75 11.58 3.77 -25.40
CA GLY A 75 12.17 4.97 -25.99
C GLY A 75 12.33 6.14 -25.03
N THR A 76 12.29 7.36 -25.57
CA THR A 76 12.28 8.59 -24.77
C THR A 76 10.85 8.91 -24.37
N LEU A 77 10.61 9.09 -23.07
CA LEU A 77 9.34 9.56 -22.52
C LEU A 77 9.38 11.08 -22.37
N THR A 78 8.52 11.80 -23.08
CA THR A 78 8.37 13.25 -22.93
C THR A 78 7.11 13.55 -22.13
N ILE A 79 7.24 14.21 -20.98
CA ILE A 79 6.13 14.57 -20.09
C ILE A 79 6.31 15.99 -19.53
N ALA A 80 5.21 16.63 -19.16
CA ALA A 80 5.26 17.95 -18.53
C ALA A 80 5.88 17.87 -17.12
N GLY A 81 6.85 18.73 -16.83
CA GLY A 81 7.32 19.02 -15.49
C GLY A 81 6.36 19.92 -14.71
N SER A 82 6.57 20.09 -13.40
CA SER A 82 5.68 20.86 -12.53
C SER A 82 5.61 22.36 -12.84
N ASN A 83 6.54 22.87 -13.65
CA ASN A 83 6.52 24.23 -14.19
C ASN A 83 5.80 24.35 -15.56
N GLY A 84 5.20 23.26 -16.04
CA GLY A 84 4.52 23.17 -17.33
C GLY A 84 5.43 23.01 -18.55
N GLN A 85 6.75 22.90 -18.39
CA GLN A 85 7.69 22.66 -19.48
C GLN A 85 7.89 21.17 -19.73
N ASP A 86 8.09 20.78 -20.99
CA ASP A 86 8.36 19.39 -21.35
C ASP A 86 9.73 18.93 -20.83
N VAL A 87 9.77 17.73 -20.26
CA VAL A 87 10.97 17.04 -19.80
C VAL A 87 11.10 15.74 -20.58
N ALA A 88 12.27 15.53 -21.20
CA ALA A 88 12.62 14.28 -21.86
C ALA A 88 13.32 13.32 -20.88
N ILE A 89 12.73 12.15 -20.67
CA ILE A 89 13.27 11.04 -19.90
C ILE A 89 13.82 10.01 -20.88
N ASN A 90 15.15 9.95 -20.97
CA ASN A 90 15.90 9.19 -21.98
C ASN A 90 16.94 8.25 -21.36
N THR A 91 16.82 7.97 -20.07
CA THR A 91 17.70 7.08 -19.32
C THR A 91 17.04 5.74 -18.99
N LEU A 92 17.84 4.78 -18.56
CA LEU A 92 17.38 3.50 -18.02
C LEU A 92 17.29 3.54 -16.49
N PRO A 93 16.48 2.65 -15.86
CA PRO A 93 15.51 1.78 -16.50
C PRO A 93 14.32 2.57 -17.05
N GLN A 94 13.59 2.02 -18.03
CA GLN A 94 12.34 2.60 -18.53
C GLN A 94 11.16 2.16 -17.66
N THR A 95 11.27 2.40 -16.36
CA THR A 95 10.29 2.00 -15.33
C THR A 95 10.15 3.08 -14.27
N GLY A 96 9.23 2.88 -13.32
CA GLY A 96 9.10 3.74 -12.13
C GLY A 96 10.40 3.94 -11.32
N MET A 97 11.43 3.12 -11.53
CA MET A 97 12.74 3.24 -10.89
C MET A 97 13.69 4.23 -11.57
N ASN A 98 13.26 4.90 -12.64
CA ASN A 98 14.10 5.87 -13.36
C ASN A 98 14.37 7.15 -12.56
N ALA A 99 15.63 7.55 -12.45
CA ALA A 99 16.03 8.74 -11.69
C ALA A 99 15.50 10.07 -12.28
N GLN A 100 15.40 10.20 -13.60
CA GLN A 100 14.81 11.39 -14.23
C GLN A 100 13.30 11.45 -13.98
N LEU A 101 12.59 10.31 -14.03
CA LEU A 101 11.17 10.27 -13.66
C LEU A 101 10.95 10.67 -12.20
N GLN A 102 11.79 10.17 -11.29
CA GLN A 102 11.73 10.54 -9.87
C GLN A 102 11.99 12.03 -9.64
N ALA A 103 12.88 12.64 -10.42
CA ALA A 103 13.10 14.09 -10.37
C ALA A 103 11.86 14.87 -10.84
N VAL A 104 11.19 14.41 -11.90
CA VAL A 104 9.92 14.99 -12.36
C VAL A 104 8.84 14.86 -11.28
N SER A 105 8.64 13.67 -10.71
CA SER A 105 7.60 13.45 -9.70
C SER A 105 7.82 14.29 -8.44
N LEU A 106 9.08 14.51 -8.04
CA LEU A 106 9.42 15.36 -6.91
C LEU A 106 8.93 16.80 -7.12
N GLY A 107 8.99 17.30 -8.36
CA GLY A 107 8.42 18.59 -8.72
C GLY A 107 6.92 18.70 -8.48
N TYR A 108 6.20 17.58 -8.54
CA TYR A 108 4.76 17.47 -8.22
C TYR A 108 4.48 17.11 -6.76
N GLY A 109 5.51 17.05 -5.91
CA GLY A 109 5.37 16.67 -4.50
C GLY A 109 5.21 15.16 -4.27
N VAL A 110 5.49 14.32 -5.27
CA VAL A 110 5.40 12.86 -5.19
C VAL A 110 6.78 12.23 -5.21
N ARG A 111 7.08 11.41 -4.21
CA ARG A 111 8.37 10.76 -4.00
C ARG A 111 8.26 9.26 -4.25
N LYS A 112 9.27 8.72 -4.90
CA LYS A 112 9.45 7.27 -5.01
C LYS A 112 9.83 6.70 -3.64
N PHE A 113 9.36 5.49 -3.36
CA PHE A 113 9.75 4.73 -2.18
C PHE A 113 11.27 4.68 -1.97
N VAL A 114 11.72 5.03 -0.76
CA VAL A 114 13.15 5.10 -0.43
C VAL A 114 13.80 3.74 -0.18
N GLY A 115 13.02 2.70 0.13
CA GLY A 115 13.52 1.34 0.32
C GLY A 115 13.92 0.62 -0.98
N GLY A 116 13.90 1.32 -2.11
CA GLY A 116 14.35 0.79 -3.40
C GLY A 116 13.44 -0.31 -3.92
N ASN A 117 14.00 -1.50 -4.13
CA ASN A 117 13.30 -2.60 -4.82
C ASN A 117 12.37 -3.42 -3.92
N THR A 118 12.28 -3.13 -2.62
CA THR A 118 11.38 -3.83 -1.72
C THR A 118 9.92 -3.41 -1.89
N ASP A 119 9.67 -2.23 -2.49
CA ASP A 119 8.34 -1.78 -2.92
C ASP A 119 8.43 -0.90 -4.19
N ILE A 120 8.63 -1.57 -5.34
CA ILE A 120 8.79 -0.92 -6.65
C ILE A 120 7.53 -0.14 -7.09
N PRO A 121 6.29 -0.55 -6.80
CA PRO A 121 5.13 0.24 -7.18
C PRO A 121 4.92 1.50 -6.34
N HIS A 122 5.47 1.62 -5.13
CA HIS A 122 5.07 2.66 -4.18
C HIS A 122 5.57 4.08 -4.48
N TRP A 123 4.64 5.02 -4.47
CA TRP A 123 4.86 6.47 -4.53
C TRP A 123 4.02 7.16 -3.47
N SER A 124 4.58 8.15 -2.78
CA SER A 124 3.88 8.87 -1.71
C SER A 124 4.40 10.30 -1.55
N ILE A 125 3.76 11.09 -0.69
CA ILE A 125 4.19 12.47 -0.40
C ILE A 125 5.58 12.55 0.28
N ASP A 126 6.00 11.49 0.98
CA ASP A 126 7.21 11.45 1.81
C ASP A 126 8.21 10.35 1.37
N GLY A 127 7.82 9.44 0.47
CA GLY A 127 8.65 8.33 0.01
C GLY A 127 8.67 7.13 0.96
N HIS A 128 7.75 7.09 1.92
CA HIS A 128 7.58 6.00 2.90
C HIS A 128 6.19 5.38 2.85
#